data_AF-A0A953CTB3-F1
#
_entry.id   AF-A0A953CTB3-F1
#
_cell.length_a   1.000
_cell.length_b   1.000
_cell.length_c   1.000
_cell.angle_alpha   90.00
_cell.angle_beta   90.00
_cell.angle_gamma   90.00
#
_symmetry.space_group_name_H-M   'P 1'
#
loop_
_entity.id
_entity.type
_entity.pdbx_description
1 polymer ?
#
loop_
_entity_poly.entity_id
_entity_poly.type
_entity_poly.pdbx_seq_one_letter_code
_entity_poly.pdbx_strand_id
1 'polypeptide(L)'
;MIIIASQRGGAAKLAAHLLNDRDNDHVELYEVSGFMADILPDALQEIRAQAMGTRCNQYLFSVSLNPPEKEKVGTDVFEQAISRIEERMDLHDQPRVIVFHEKEGRRHAHCVWSRIDTQEMKAVNLPFYKSKLMEISKEI
;
A
#
# COMPACT_ATOMS: atom_id res chain seq x y z
N MET A 1 -8.33 13.38 -4.79
CA MET A 1 -7.31 12.90 -3.81
C MET A 1 -5.92 12.84 -4.44
N ILE A 2 -4.81 13.12 -3.73
CA ILE A 2 -3.44 12.96 -4.25
C ILE A 2 -2.94 11.53 -4.00
N ILE A 3 -2.58 10.80 -5.07
CA ILE A 3 -2.09 9.42 -4.99
C ILE A 3 -0.64 9.37 -5.48
N ILE A 4 0.26 8.86 -4.64
CA ILE A 4 1.68 8.67 -4.97
C ILE A 4 2.03 7.21 -4.75
N ALA A 5 2.74 6.60 -5.70
CA ALA A 5 3.10 5.19 -5.59
C ALA A 5 4.53 4.88 -6.04
N SER A 6 5.02 3.74 -5.58
CA SER A 6 6.31 3.18 -6.00
C SER A 6 6.31 1.65 -5.98
N GLN A 7 7.05 1.06 -6.92
CA GLN A 7 7.49 -0.33 -6.82
C GLN A 7 8.81 -0.36 -6.05
N ARG A 8 8.90 -1.13 -4.97
CA ARG A 8 10.07 -1.13 -4.09
C ARG A 8 10.32 -2.48 -3.45
N GLY A 9 11.56 -2.70 -3.03
CA GLY A 9 11.89 -3.74 -2.06
C GLY A 9 12.06 -3.13 -0.67
N GLY A 10 12.73 -3.87 0.20
CA GLY A 10 13.14 -3.37 1.52
C GLY A 10 12.01 -3.37 2.55
N ALA A 11 11.36 -4.52 2.74
CA ALA A 11 10.29 -4.77 3.71
C ALA A 11 10.56 -4.14 5.09
N ALA A 12 11.65 -4.51 5.76
CA ALA A 12 11.98 -4.01 7.09
C ALA A 12 12.09 -2.48 7.17
N LYS A 13 12.72 -1.86 6.16
CA LYS A 13 12.85 -0.39 6.11
C LYS A 13 11.50 0.29 5.87
N LEU A 14 10.64 -0.30 5.04
CA LEU A 14 9.29 0.22 4.82
C LEU A 14 8.42 0.08 6.07
N ALA A 15 8.42 -1.08 6.73
CA ALA A 15 7.69 -1.29 7.97
C ALA A 15 8.10 -0.28 9.05
N ALA A 16 9.40 -0.11 9.28
CA ALA A 16 9.91 0.86 10.24
C ALA A 16 9.51 2.31 9.88
N HIS A 17 9.48 2.66 8.59
CA HIS A 17 9.02 3.97 8.15
C HIS A 17 7.52 4.16 8.39
N LEU A 18 6.69 3.16 8.09
CA LEU A 18 5.24 3.22 8.26
C LEU A 18 4.81 3.17 9.73
N LEU A 19 5.61 2.61 10.62
CA LEU A 19 5.37 2.63 12.07
C LEU A 19 6.01 3.82 12.78
N ASN A 20 6.65 4.74 12.05
CA ASN A 20 7.31 5.89 12.66
C ASN A 20 6.28 6.92 13.12
N ASP A 21 6.17 7.08 14.44
CA ASP A 21 5.34 8.04 15.16
C ASP A 21 6.10 9.34 15.50
N ARG A 22 7.37 9.46 15.14
CA ARG A 22 8.11 10.72 15.38
C ARG A 22 7.71 11.83 14.42
N ASP A 23 7.30 11.45 13.22
CA ASP A 23 6.90 12.37 12.15
C ASP A 23 5.38 12.57 12.08
N ASN A 24 4.61 11.75 12.81
CA ASN A 24 3.14 11.66 12.79
C ASN A 24 2.59 11.65 14.22
N ASP A 25 1.46 12.30 14.46
CA ASP A 25 0.84 12.34 15.79
C ASP A 25 0.21 10.99 16.17
N HIS A 26 -0.28 10.24 15.17
CA HIS A 26 -0.87 8.92 15.36
C HIS A 26 -0.60 8.00 14.18
N VAL A 27 -0.35 6.72 14.47
CA VAL A 27 -0.22 5.64 13.50
C VAL A 27 -1.18 4.52 13.88
N GLU A 28 -2.00 4.12 12.93
CA GLU A 28 -2.98 3.05 13.08
C GLU A 28 -2.75 1.99 11.99
N LEU A 29 -2.47 0.76 12.40
CA LEU A 29 -2.53 -0.39 11.49
C LEU A 29 -4.00 -0.79 11.33
N TYR A 30 -4.61 -0.39 10.22
CA TYR A 30 -6.04 -0.53 9.98
C TYR A 30 -6.41 -1.94 9.51
N GLU A 31 -5.65 -2.46 8.56
CA GLU A 31 -5.94 -3.76 7.95
C GLU A 31 -4.65 -4.51 7.62
N VAL A 32 -4.65 -5.81 7.88
CA VAL A 32 -3.68 -6.78 7.38
C VAL A 32 -4.49 -7.92 6.77
N SER A 33 -4.40 -8.10 5.45
CA SER A 33 -5.26 -9.03 4.72
C SER A 33 -4.44 -9.89 3.76
N GLY A 34 -4.78 -11.18 3.68
CA GLY A 34 -4.07 -12.16 2.86
C GLY A 34 -2.71 -12.61 3.41
N PHE A 35 -2.41 -12.32 4.67
CA PHE A 35 -1.18 -12.76 5.36
C PHE A 35 -1.48 -13.78 6.45
N MET A 36 -0.45 -14.52 6.86
CA MET A 36 -0.50 -15.31 8.09
C MET A 36 -0.24 -14.44 9.32
N ALA A 37 0.58 -13.40 9.18
CA ALA A 37 0.86 -12.43 10.22
C ALA A 37 -0.25 -11.40 10.37
N ASP A 38 -0.44 -10.94 11.61
CA ASP A 38 -1.38 -9.86 11.97
C ASP A 38 -0.69 -8.50 12.20
N ILE A 39 0.65 -8.43 12.04
CA ILE A 39 1.43 -7.21 12.25
C ILE A 39 2.22 -6.81 11.01
N LEU A 40 2.35 -5.49 10.82
CA LEU A 40 2.97 -4.90 9.63
C LEU A 40 4.39 -5.41 9.31
N PRO A 41 5.34 -5.49 10.28
CA PRO A 41 6.70 -5.92 9.97
C PRO A 41 6.74 -7.35 9.40
N ASP A 42 5.96 -8.25 10.00
CA ASP A 42 5.95 -9.66 9.66
C ASP A 42 5.22 -9.88 8.32
N ALA A 43 4.09 -9.20 8.10
CA ALA A 43 3.38 -9.21 6.81
C ALA A 43 4.30 -8.79 5.65
N LEU A 44 5.06 -7.70 5.81
CA LEU A 44 6.00 -7.29 4.76
C LEU A 44 7.18 -8.25 4.59
N GLN A 45 7.59 -8.96 5.65
CA GLN A 45 8.61 -10.01 5.56
C GLN A 45 8.10 -11.27 4.87
N GLU A 46 6.83 -11.64 5.01
CA GLU A 46 6.22 -12.72 4.24
C GLU A 46 6.33 -12.46 2.74
N ILE A 47 6.01 -11.24 2.28
CA ILE A 47 6.17 -10.86 0.86
C ILE A 47 7.63 -11.00 0.43
N ARG A 48 8.57 -10.55 1.27
CA ARG A 48 10.00 -10.69 0.97
C ARG A 48 10.39 -12.17 0.84
N ALA A 49 9.93 -13.02 1.75
CA ALA A 49 10.25 -14.45 1.74
C ALA A 49 9.73 -15.12 0.45
N GLN A 50 8.50 -14.79 0.03
CA GLN A 50 7.94 -15.26 -1.25
C GLN A 50 8.77 -14.76 -2.44
N ALA A 51 9.14 -13.47 -2.43
CA ALA A 51 9.91 -12.85 -3.50
C ALA A 51 11.30 -13.47 -3.70
N MET A 52 11.92 -14.00 -2.64
CA MET A 52 13.22 -14.69 -2.71
C MET A 52 13.19 -15.94 -3.59
N GLY A 53 12.02 -16.55 -3.80
CA GLY A 53 11.83 -17.62 -4.79
C GLY A 53 11.73 -17.15 -6.23
N THR A 54 11.80 -15.83 -6.48
CA THR A 54 11.60 -15.20 -7.79
C THR A 54 12.79 -14.32 -8.18
N ARG A 55 12.73 -13.66 -9.34
CA ARG A 55 13.70 -12.62 -9.75
C ARG A 55 13.25 -11.19 -9.41
N CYS A 56 12.16 -11.02 -8.65
CA CYS A 56 11.60 -9.70 -8.37
C CYS A 56 12.24 -9.05 -7.14
N ASN A 57 13.07 -8.03 -7.38
CA ASN A 57 13.67 -7.23 -6.30
C ASN A 57 12.75 -6.12 -5.76
N GLN A 58 11.72 -5.74 -6.53
CA GLN A 58 10.75 -4.70 -6.19
C GLN A 58 9.37 -5.31 -5.89
N TYR A 59 9.33 -6.23 -4.93
CA TYR A 59 8.18 -7.08 -4.63
C TYR A 59 7.03 -6.37 -3.89
N LEU A 60 7.20 -5.12 -3.47
CA LEU A 60 6.17 -4.31 -2.82
C LEU A 60 5.64 -3.26 -3.80
N PHE A 61 4.33 -3.09 -3.85
CA PHE A 61 3.71 -1.89 -4.40
C PHE A 61 3.19 -1.04 -3.24
N SER A 62 3.78 0.13 -3.04
CA SER A 62 3.46 1.02 -1.93
C SER A 62 2.82 2.28 -2.47
N VAL A 63 1.63 2.60 -1.96
CA VAL A 63 0.82 3.75 -2.35
C VAL A 63 0.50 4.59 -1.13
N SER A 64 0.70 5.90 -1.23
CA SER A 64 0.26 6.90 -0.26
C SER A 64 -0.94 7.65 -0.85
N LEU A 65 -2.05 7.66 -0.12
CA LEU A 65 -3.29 8.33 -0.45
C LEU A 65 -3.47 9.53 0.46
N ASN A 66 -3.41 10.73 -0.11
CA ASN A 66 -3.45 11.99 0.62
C ASN A 66 -4.69 12.79 0.20
N PRO A 67 -5.64 13.04 1.11
CA PRO A 67 -6.74 13.97 0.84
C PRO A 67 -6.20 15.38 0.53
N PRO A 68 -6.96 16.20 -0.23
CA PRO A 68 -6.64 17.62 -0.36
C PRO A 68 -6.53 18.29 1.02
N GLU A 69 -5.65 19.29 1.17
CA GLU A 69 -5.26 19.82 2.50
C GLU A 69 -6.41 20.33 3.37
N LYS A 70 -7.51 20.76 2.74
CA LYS A 70 -8.69 21.33 3.41
C LYS A 70 -9.84 20.33 3.58
N GLU A 71 -9.69 19.12 3.05
CA GLU A 71 -10.72 18.08 3.06
C GLU A 71 -10.45 17.09 4.19
N LYS A 72 -11.50 16.73 4.93
CA LYS A 72 -11.49 15.61 5.86
C LYS A 72 -12.34 14.50 5.26
N VAL A 73 -11.70 13.42 4.84
CA VAL A 73 -12.39 12.28 4.23
C VAL A 73 -12.51 11.13 5.22
N GLY A 74 -13.62 10.40 5.15
CA GLY A 74 -13.85 9.20 5.95
C GLY A 74 -13.00 8.02 5.48
N THR A 75 -12.92 6.98 6.31
CA THR A 75 -12.24 5.72 6.00
C THR A 75 -12.79 5.09 4.71
N ASP A 76 -14.10 5.17 4.49
CA ASP A 76 -14.80 4.65 3.32
C ASP A 76 -14.30 5.23 1.99
N VAL A 77 -13.89 6.49 1.98
CA VAL A 77 -13.32 7.14 0.79
C VAL A 77 -11.94 6.55 0.47
N PHE A 78 -11.13 6.24 1.48
CA PHE A 78 -9.85 5.57 1.28
C PHE A 78 -10.04 4.13 0.79
N GLU A 79 -10.98 3.40 1.37
CA GLU A 79 -11.32 2.03 0.93
C GLU A 79 -11.80 2.00 -0.52
N GLN A 80 -12.66 2.94 -0.92
CA GLN A 80 -13.09 3.07 -2.32
C GLN A 80 -11.92 3.38 -3.26
N ALA A 81 -11.01 4.28 -2.86
CA ALA A 81 -9.83 4.59 -3.65
C ALA A 81 -8.91 3.36 -3.78
N ILE A 82 -8.68 2.62 -2.70
CA ILE A 82 -7.90 1.38 -2.67
C ILE A 82 -8.52 0.31 -3.57
N SER A 83 -9.83 0.12 -3.52
CA SER A 83 -10.55 -0.82 -4.38
C SER A 83 -10.43 -0.45 -5.86
N ARG A 84 -10.55 0.83 -6.23
CA ARG A 84 -10.30 1.27 -7.63
C ARG A 84 -8.86 1.04 -8.08
N ILE A 85 -7.89 1.17 -7.17
CA ILE A 85 -6.49 0.87 -7.45
C ILE A 85 -6.32 -0.62 -7.72
N GLU A 86 -6.88 -1.48 -6.87
CA GLU A 86 -6.86 -2.93 -7.06
C GLU A 86 -7.42 -3.32 -8.43
N GLU A 87 -8.53 -2.70 -8.81
CA GLU A 87 -9.16 -2.92 -10.11
C GLU A 87 -8.29 -2.51 -11.30
N ARG A 88 -7.78 -1.29 -11.30
CA ARG A 88 -7.01 -0.77 -12.44
C ARG A 88 -5.61 -1.38 -12.54
N MET A 89 -5.10 -1.91 -11.44
CA MET A 89 -3.74 -2.43 -11.29
C MET A 89 -3.65 -3.96 -11.27
N ASP A 90 -4.78 -4.67 -11.32
CA ASP A 90 -4.84 -6.13 -11.26
C ASP A 90 -4.20 -6.67 -9.96
N LEU A 91 -4.56 -6.05 -8.83
CA LEU A 91 -4.07 -6.39 -7.49
C LEU A 91 -5.16 -7.01 -6.61
N HIS A 92 -6.34 -7.35 -7.16
CA HIS A 92 -7.34 -8.07 -6.40
C HIS A 92 -6.77 -9.37 -5.83
N ASP A 93 -7.22 -9.73 -4.64
CA ASP A 93 -6.79 -10.91 -3.90
C ASP A 93 -5.28 -10.95 -3.56
N GLN A 94 -4.50 -9.92 -3.92
CA GLN A 94 -3.12 -9.80 -3.47
C GLN A 94 -3.08 -9.41 -1.99
N PRO A 95 -2.24 -10.07 -1.17
CA PRO A 95 -2.06 -9.69 0.22
C PRO A 95 -1.72 -8.20 0.37
N ARG A 96 -2.39 -7.51 1.28
CA ARG A 96 -2.21 -6.06 1.49
C ARG A 96 -2.34 -5.61 2.94
N VAL A 97 -1.68 -4.50 3.23
CA VAL A 97 -1.76 -3.80 4.52
C VAL A 97 -2.19 -2.36 4.32
N ILE A 98 -3.07 -1.86 5.19
CA ILE A 98 -3.45 -0.45 5.26
C ILE A 98 -2.98 0.13 6.58
N VAL A 99 -2.28 1.25 6.51
CA VAL A 99 -1.85 2.03 7.67
C VAL A 99 -2.37 3.45 7.52
N PHE A 100 -3.06 3.96 8.54
CA PHE A 100 -3.41 5.37 8.63
C PHE A 100 -2.38 6.13 9.44
N HIS A 101 -2.00 7.29 8.92
CA HIS A 101 -1.18 8.28 9.61
C HIS A 101 -2.00 9.53 9.82
N GLU A 102 -1.98 10.08 11.03
CA GLU A 102 -2.57 11.38 11.34
C GLU A 102 -1.49 12.37 11.74
N LYS A 103 -1.54 13.56 11.15
CA LYS A 103 -0.64 14.68 11.45
C LYS A 103 -1.41 15.98 11.42
N GLU A 104 -1.40 16.72 12.52
CA GLU A 104 -2.13 17.98 12.70
C GLU A 104 -3.62 17.85 12.39
N GLY A 105 -4.23 16.72 12.77
CA GLY A 105 -5.64 16.41 12.48
C GLY A 105 -5.93 16.08 11.01
N ARG A 106 -4.89 15.89 10.18
CA ARG A 106 -5.01 15.43 8.79
C ARG A 106 -4.60 13.98 8.69
N ARG A 107 -5.56 13.15 8.28
CA ARG A 107 -5.37 11.72 8.10
C ARG A 107 -5.02 11.40 6.65
N HIS A 108 -4.03 10.54 6.44
CA HIS A 108 -3.67 9.98 5.15
C HIS A 108 -3.42 8.49 5.29
N ALA A 109 -3.53 7.74 4.19
CA ALA A 109 -3.36 6.29 4.20
C ALA A 109 -2.11 5.88 3.43
N HIS A 110 -1.48 4.81 3.89
CA HIS A 110 -0.54 4.02 3.12
C HIS A 110 -1.13 2.65 2.91
N CYS A 111 -1.27 2.25 1.65
CA CYS A 111 -1.62 0.88 1.29
C CYS A 111 -0.42 0.22 0.62
N VAL A 112 -0.05 -0.98 1.08
CA VAL A 112 1.06 -1.74 0.52
C VAL A 112 0.57 -3.12 0.14
N TRP A 113 0.76 -3.49 -1.13
CA TRP A 113 0.41 -4.81 -1.65
C TRP A 113 1.67 -5.64 -1.88
N SER A 114 1.52 -6.95 -1.72
CA SER A 114 2.36 -7.93 -2.40
C SER A 114 2.23 -7.76 -3.91
N ARG A 115 3.35 -7.84 -4.61
CA ARG A 115 3.34 -8.03 -6.06
C ARG A 115 3.59 -9.49 -6.44
N ILE A 116 3.75 -10.40 -5.50
CA ILE A 116 4.13 -11.78 -5.82
C ILE A 116 2.88 -12.62 -5.96
N ASP A 117 2.61 -13.04 -7.20
CA ASP A 117 1.71 -14.13 -7.49
C ASP A 117 2.40 -15.44 -7.05
N THR A 118 1.85 -16.07 -6.02
CA THR A 118 2.40 -17.28 -5.41
C THR A 118 2.00 -18.56 -6.15
N GLN A 119 1.03 -18.51 -7.06
CA GLN A 119 0.67 -19.64 -7.91
C GLN A 119 1.66 -19.74 -9.08
N GLU A 120 1.90 -18.62 -9.77
CA GLU A 120 2.80 -18.54 -10.92
C GLU A 120 4.27 -18.29 -10.53
N MET A 121 4.52 -17.93 -9.26
CA MET A 121 5.82 -17.51 -8.72
C MET A 121 6.47 -16.39 -9.55
N LYS A 122 5.66 -15.39 -9.90
CA LYS A 122 6.06 -14.22 -10.69
C LYS A 122 5.54 -12.95 -10.05
N ALA A 123 6.14 -11.83 -10.42
CA ALA A 123 5.62 -10.54 -9.98
C ALA A 123 4.50 -10.06 -10.90
N VAL A 124 3.40 -9.58 -10.32
CA VAL A 124 2.37 -8.80 -11.00
C VAL A 124 3.04 -7.61 -11.67
N ASN A 125 2.89 -7.52 -12.98
CA ASN A 125 3.45 -6.44 -13.78
C ASN A 125 2.53 -5.23 -13.69
N LEU A 126 3.07 -4.08 -13.30
CA LEU A 126 2.31 -2.84 -13.08
C LEU A 126 2.71 -1.78 -14.11
N PRO A 127 2.40 -1.95 -15.40
CA PRO A 127 2.78 -1.01 -16.43
C PRO A 127 2.02 0.30 -16.27
N PHE A 128 2.71 1.43 -16.49
CA PHE A 128 2.13 2.78 -16.46
C PHE A 128 1.36 3.11 -15.17
N TYR A 129 1.70 2.49 -14.04
CA TYR A 129 0.98 2.65 -12.78
C TYR A 129 0.81 4.12 -12.39
N LYS A 130 1.81 4.98 -12.63
CA LYS A 130 1.71 6.42 -12.33
C LYS A 130 0.58 7.11 -13.10
N SER A 131 0.46 6.83 -14.40
CA SER A 131 -0.59 7.42 -15.24
C SER A 131 -1.98 6.91 -14.83
N LYS A 132 -2.11 5.60 -14.61
CA LYS A 132 -3.35 4.97 -14.14
C LYS A 132 -3.81 5.55 -12.79
N LEU A 133 -2.89 5.72 -11.84
CA LEU A 133 -3.20 6.33 -10.55
C LEU A 133 -3.55 7.82 -10.66
N MET A 134 -2.96 8.54 -11.61
CA MET A 134 -3.33 9.93 -11.89
C MET A 134 -4.75 10.03 -12.46
N GLU A 135 -5.20 9.06 -13.26
CA GLU A 135 -6.59 8.98 -13.72
C GLU A 135 -7.54 8.75 -12.55
N ILE A 136 -7.27 7.76 -11.70
CA ILE A 136 -8.07 7.49 -10.49
C ILE A 136 -8.14 8.74 -9.61
N SER A 137 -7.00 9.42 -9.40
CA SER A 137 -6.89 10.66 -8.62
C SER A 137 -7.81 11.79 -9.10
N LYS A 138 -8.16 11.83 -10.40
CA LYS A 138 -9.08 12.81 -10.99
C LYS A 138 -10.56 12.41 -10.86
N GLU A 139 -10.82 11.12 -10.65
CA GLU A 139 -12.16 10.55 -10.50
C GLU A 139 -12.67 10.58 -9.03
N ILE A 140 -11.82 11.02 -8.08
CA ILE A 140 -12.09 11.06 -6.63
C ILE A 140 -11.66 12.36 -5.95
#